data_AF-A0A083ZVR3-F1
#
_entry.id   AF-A0A083ZVR3-F1
#
_cell.length_a   1.000
_cell.length_b   1.000
_cell.length_c   1.000
_cell.angle_alpha   90.00
_cell.angle_beta   90.00
_cell.angle_gamma   90.00
#
_symmetry.space_group_name_H-M   'P 1'
#
loop_
_entity.id
_entity.type
_entity.pdbx_description
1 polymer ?
#
loop_
_entity_poly.entity_id
_entity_poly.type
_entity_poly.pdbx_seq_one_letter_code
_entity_poly.pdbx_strand_id
1 'polypeptide(L)'
;MTKFVAIKIHYDHRKSLMPYLKYSKVPTPEEYQEYLDLFHDEGIGGAGFHECLNFSIREYENTKIYLPPTCIPSSKYTDDEFVFFSFTYKDDKEMPSSIIGIHAATRFKTIGKESILRNDIESIEGAEPFHYCAESPSELTTLITPTIKYDYKDGIFTPKYSRWGYGLRYINEKHATNIITAALEEAKKRLPSASISEEIIIQREIIVLESIQKRYGLFSKKTSLNIKKSLPNDDSVPDREIGFLGEKIVYEEEVNYAIKHKIPVSDIEWISQSDPQSPYDIKTIRIINNEKIEHFIEVKSSRVLDESNIYLSSRQVKFFQENEPSSTFKFVTFTSKNTVNSIRELNFNQLSNEFELVPIKFKLKHK
;
A
#
# COMPACT_ATOMS: atom_id res chain seq x y z
N MET A 1 22.30 14.27 16.48
CA MET A 1 21.16 15.12 16.89
C MET A 1 19.98 14.80 15.96
N THR A 2 18.73 14.94 16.39
CA THR A 2 17.58 14.69 15.49
C THR A 2 17.24 15.94 14.68
N LYS A 3 16.98 15.78 13.38
CA LYS A 3 16.54 16.84 12.47
C LYS A 3 15.20 16.48 11.84
N PHE A 4 14.22 17.37 11.94
CA PHE A 4 12.95 17.25 11.23
C PHE A 4 13.05 17.99 9.90
N VAL A 5 12.75 17.32 8.81
CA VAL A 5 12.94 17.84 7.45
C VAL A 5 11.70 17.60 6.61
N ALA A 6 11.19 18.65 6.02
CA ALA A 6 10.19 18.58 4.96
C ALA A 6 10.88 18.47 3.60
N ILE A 7 10.61 17.41 2.86
CA ILE A 7 11.11 17.20 1.51
C ILE A 7 9.98 17.37 0.50
N LYS A 8 10.35 18.05 -0.58
CA LYS A 8 9.46 18.37 -1.69
C LYS A 8 9.42 17.18 -2.64
N ILE A 9 8.22 16.73 -2.97
CA ILE A 9 7.97 15.61 -3.87
C ILE A 9 6.85 15.90 -4.87
N HIS A 10 6.82 15.23 -6.01
CA HIS A 10 5.76 15.30 -6.99
C HIS A 10 4.63 14.33 -6.65
N TYR A 11 3.47 14.59 -7.26
CA TYR A 11 2.28 13.78 -7.07
C TYR A 11 2.32 12.49 -7.90
N ASP A 12 1.88 11.37 -7.32
CA ASP A 12 1.62 10.11 -8.02
C ASP A 12 0.19 10.09 -8.58
N HIS A 13 0.05 10.39 -9.87
CA HIS A 13 -1.22 10.56 -10.57
C HIS A 13 -1.90 9.26 -10.99
N ARG A 14 -1.26 8.10 -10.79
CA ARG A 14 -1.79 6.81 -11.22
C ARG A 14 -3.13 6.54 -10.55
N LYS A 15 -4.19 6.53 -11.36
CA LYS A 15 -5.58 6.29 -10.92
C LYS A 15 -5.87 4.81 -10.68
N SER A 16 -5.07 3.94 -11.28
CA SER A 16 -5.13 2.48 -11.12
C SER A 16 -4.70 2.01 -9.72
N LEU A 17 -3.87 2.80 -9.01
CA LEU A 17 -3.38 2.47 -7.70
C LEU A 17 -4.30 2.99 -6.59
N MET A 18 -4.56 2.15 -5.60
CA MET A 18 -5.18 2.58 -4.36
C MET A 18 -4.27 3.58 -3.62
N PRO A 19 -4.82 4.54 -2.87
CA PRO A 19 -4.04 5.59 -2.21
C PRO A 19 -2.87 5.09 -1.37
N TYR A 20 -3.02 3.97 -0.66
CA TYR A 20 -1.98 3.38 0.20
C TYR A 20 -0.87 2.65 -0.58
N LEU A 21 -1.07 2.40 -1.88
CA LEU A 21 -0.07 1.84 -2.78
C LEU A 21 0.71 2.92 -3.54
N LYS A 22 0.18 4.14 -3.58
CA LYS A 22 0.88 5.28 -4.20
C LYS A 22 2.21 5.50 -3.51
N TYR A 23 3.25 5.85 -4.26
CA TYR A 23 4.63 6.01 -3.76
C TYR A 23 5.29 4.73 -3.20
N SER A 24 4.55 3.66 -2.92
CA SER A 24 5.07 2.34 -2.53
C SER A 24 5.29 1.40 -3.72
N LYS A 25 4.78 1.73 -4.91
CA LYS A 25 5.02 0.97 -6.13
C LYS A 25 5.84 1.78 -7.11
N VAL A 26 6.86 1.16 -7.68
CA VAL A 26 7.63 1.72 -8.79
C VAL A 26 6.72 1.86 -10.02
N PRO A 27 6.83 2.95 -10.80
CA PRO A 27 6.13 3.07 -12.08
C PRO A 27 6.70 2.14 -13.16
N THR A 28 5.84 1.64 -14.05
CA THR A 28 6.31 1.01 -15.30
C THR A 28 6.88 2.07 -16.26
N PRO A 29 7.61 1.68 -17.31
CA PRO A 29 8.15 2.63 -18.30
C PRO A 29 7.06 3.43 -19.00
N GLU A 30 5.93 2.80 -19.30
CA GLU A 30 4.77 3.45 -19.91
C GLU A 30 4.14 4.45 -18.95
N GLU A 31 3.96 4.08 -17.67
CA GLU A 31 3.46 5.00 -16.65
C GLU A 31 4.42 6.19 -16.48
N TYR A 32 5.73 5.94 -16.51
CA TYR A 32 6.77 6.96 -16.43
C TYR A 32 6.72 7.93 -17.62
N GLN A 33 6.53 7.42 -18.83
CA GLN A 33 6.40 8.25 -20.01
C GLN A 33 5.11 9.10 -19.99
N GLU A 34 3.97 8.50 -19.60
CA GLU A 34 2.71 9.24 -19.43
C GLU A 34 2.87 10.41 -18.45
N TYR A 35 3.62 10.21 -17.38
CA TYR A 35 3.94 11.27 -16.43
C TYR A 35 4.77 12.41 -17.05
N LEU A 36 5.80 12.07 -17.82
CA LEU A 36 6.64 13.06 -18.50
C LEU A 36 5.83 13.85 -19.52
N ASP A 37 4.95 13.18 -20.27
CA ASP A 37 4.09 13.81 -21.27
C ASP A 37 3.13 14.80 -20.60
N LEU A 38 2.47 14.41 -19.50
CA LEU A 38 1.63 15.32 -18.69
C LEU A 38 2.40 16.56 -18.19
N PHE A 39 3.67 16.39 -17.83
CA PHE A 39 4.48 17.51 -17.39
C PHE A 39 4.86 18.44 -18.54
N HIS A 40 5.31 17.89 -19.66
CA HIS A 40 5.73 18.68 -20.82
C HIS A 40 4.55 19.37 -21.50
N ASP A 41 3.42 18.69 -21.63
CA ASP A 41 2.29 19.18 -22.41
C ASP A 41 1.28 19.99 -21.58
N GLU A 42 1.03 19.58 -20.33
CA GLU A 42 0.01 20.19 -19.47
C GLU A 42 0.60 20.93 -18.26
N GLY A 43 1.92 20.85 -18.04
CA GLY A 43 2.57 21.42 -16.86
C GLY A 43 2.15 20.74 -15.56
N ILE A 44 1.64 19.50 -15.61
CA ILE A 44 1.21 18.71 -14.44
C ILE A 44 2.34 17.79 -14.01
N GLY A 45 2.69 17.82 -12.71
CA GLY A 45 3.78 16.98 -12.20
C GLY A 45 5.16 17.64 -12.30
N GLY A 46 6.10 16.98 -12.99
CA GLY A 46 7.54 17.25 -12.94
C GLY A 46 8.34 16.54 -14.01
N ALA A 47 9.66 16.77 -14.07
CA ALA A 47 10.54 16.17 -15.07
C ALA A 47 10.85 14.66 -14.81
N GLY A 48 9.84 13.88 -14.39
CA GLY A 48 9.96 12.47 -13.98
C GLY A 48 9.23 12.15 -12.68
N PHE A 49 8.99 10.86 -12.40
CA PHE A 49 8.62 10.39 -11.06
C PHE A 49 9.84 10.49 -10.13
N HIS A 50 10.31 11.71 -9.86
CA HIS A 50 11.52 11.89 -9.07
C HIS A 50 11.38 11.32 -7.66
N GLU A 51 10.17 11.12 -7.11
CA GLU A 51 10.02 10.98 -5.66
C GLU A 51 9.03 9.92 -5.18
N CYS A 52 8.97 8.76 -5.82
CA CYS A 52 8.54 7.55 -5.12
C CYS A 52 9.59 7.25 -4.04
N LEU A 53 9.56 8.01 -2.94
CA LEU A 53 10.17 7.57 -1.71
C LEU A 53 9.60 6.18 -1.47
N ASN A 54 10.47 5.19 -1.44
CA ASN A 54 10.06 3.83 -1.20
C ASN A 54 9.32 3.82 0.15
N PHE A 55 8.02 3.65 0.11
CA PHE A 55 7.21 3.34 1.28
C PHE A 55 6.80 1.86 1.26
N SER A 56 7.37 1.06 0.34
CA SER A 56 7.20 -0.39 0.36
C SER A 56 7.76 -0.92 1.68
N ILE A 57 6.91 -1.59 2.44
CA ILE A 57 7.26 -2.16 3.73
C ILE A 57 7.67 -3.59 3.47
N ARG A 58 8.92 -3.92 3.79
CA ARG A 58 9.44 -5.29 3.76
C ARG A 58 9.63 -5.72 5.21
N GLU A 59 9.01 -6.82 5.61
CA GLU A 59 9.17 -7.34 6.96
C GLU A 59 10.66 -7.60 7.21
N TYR A 60 11.17 -7.11 8.34
CA TYR A 60 12.56 -7.27 8.80
C TYR A 60 13.67 -6.55 8.00
N GLU A 61 13.32 -5.70 7.03
CA GLU A 61 14.30 -4.87 6.30
C GLU A 61 14.09 -3.37 6.54
N ASN A 62 15.17 -2.59 6.44
CA ASN A 62 15.06 -1.15 6.37
C ASN A 62 14.47 -0.73 5.03
N THR A 63 13.56 0.23 5.08
CA THR A 63 13.07 0.93 3.91
C THR A 63 14.17 1.82 3.33
N LYS A 64 14.56 1.55 2.08
CA LYS A 64 15.60 2.30 1.36
C LYS A 64 15.01 3.56 0.73
N ILE A 65 15.59 4.72 1.01
CA ILE A 65 15.02 6.01 0.66
C ILE A 65 15.82 6.64 -0.47
N TYR A 66 15.14 6.96 -1.56
CA TYR A 66 15.67 7.84 -2.59
C TYR A 66 15.36 9.29 -2.21
N LEU A 67 16.38 10.15 -2.17
CA LEU A 67 16.17 11.59 -2.01
C LEU A 67 16.58 12.28 -3.31
N PRO A 68 15.71 13.16 -3.87
CA PRO A 68 16.11 14.00 -4.98
C PRO A 68 17.42 14.74 -4.68
N PRO A 69 18.27 15.02 -5.67
CA PRO A 69 19.55 15.71 -5.45
C PRO A 69 19.40 17.02 -4.67
N THR A 70 18.31 17.76 -4.89
CA THR A 70 18.00 19.01 -4.18
C THR A 70 17.53 18.82 -2.73
N CYS A 71 17.25 17.58 -2.33
CA CYS A 71 16.74 17.20 -1.02
C CYS A 71 17.79 16.46 -0.17
N ILE A 72 19.02 16.31 -0.64
CA ILE A 72 20.13 15.73 0.14
C ILE A 72 20.62 16.75 1.19
N PRO A 73 20.57 16.43 2.50
CA PRO A 73 21.14 17.26 3.55
C PRO A 73 22.64 17.48 3.37
N SER A 74 23.12 18.61 3.89
CA SER A 74 24.55 18.94 3.87
C SER A 74 25.37 17.85 4.56
N SER A 75 26.54 17.53 3.99
CA SER A 75 27.48 16.53 4.52
C SER A 75 27.89 16.74 5.97
N LYS A 76 27.76 17.95 6.51
CA LYS A 76 27.99 18.25 7.94
C LYS A 76 26.99 17.60 8.90
N TYR A 77 25.91 17.02 8.37
CA TYR A 77 24.85 16.35 9.13
C TYR A 77 24.79 14.85 8.84
N THR A 78 25.85 14.24 8.28
CA THR A 78 25.86 12.81 7.93
C THR A 78 25.62 11.89 9.14
N ASP A 79 26.06 12.31 10.32
CA ASP A 79 25.91 11.54 11.56
C ASP A 79 24.61 11.85 12.32
N ASP A 80 23.81 12.80 11.81
CA ASP A 80 22.52 13.14 12.40
C ASP A 80 21.43 12.12 12.02
N GLU A 81 20.44 12.00 12.90
CA GLU A 81 19.24 11.22 12.63
C GLU A 81 18.18 12.14 12.04
N PHE A 82 17.52 11.70 10.97
CA PHE A 82 16.52 12.50 10.27
C PHE A 82 15.12 11.92 10.41
N VAL A 83 14.14 12.81 10.47
CA VAL A 83 12.72 12.50 10.25
C VAL A 83 12.29 13.28 9.03
N PHE A 84 12.10 12.57 7.92
CA PHE A 84 11.65 13.13 6.66
C PHE A 84 10.13 13.10 6.57
N PHE A 85 9.54 14.25 6.27
CA PHE A 85 8.12 14.43 5.97
C PHE A 85 8.01 14.83 4.52
N SER A 86 7.12 14.18 3.78
CA SER A 86 7.08 14.28 2.32
C SER A 86 5.88 15.10 1.88
N PHE A 87 6.13 16.14 1.07
CA PHE A 87 5.14 17.16 0.71
C PHE A 87 5.01 17.30 -0.81
N THR A 88 3.78 17.23 -1.32
CA THR A 88 3.44 17.67 -2.68
C THR A 88 3.17 19.17 -2.73
N TYR A 89 3.48 19.82 -3.85
CA TYR A 89 3.68 21.27 -3.88
C TYR A 89 2.99 22.02 -5.03
N LYS A 90 2.08 21.36 -5.74
CA LYS A 90 1.18 22.01 -6.70
C LYS A 90 -0.17 22.19 -6.02
N ASP A 91 -0.73 23.38 -6.13
CA ASP A 91 -2.08 23.67 -5.66
C ASP A 91 -2.95 23.87 -6.91
N ASP A 92 -3.38 22.75 -7.49
CA ASP A 92 -4.41 22.76 -8.52
C ASP A 92 -5.65 22.01 -8.03
N LYS A 93 -6.76 22.22 -8.75
CA LYS A 93 -8.09 21.76 -8.33
C LYS A 93 -8.15 20.23 -8.16
N GLU A 94 -7.35 19.48 -8.91
CA GLU A 94 -7.38 18.02 -8.94
C GLU A 94 -6.34 17.41 -7.99
N MET A 95 -5.20 18.08 -7.80
CA MET A 95 -4.07 17.63 -6.99
C MET A 95 -3.65 18.73 -6.00
N PRO A 96 -4.35 18.90 -4.88
CA PRO A 96 -3.98 19.89 -3.87
C PRO A 96 -2.65 19.54 -3.20
N SER A 97 -1.98 20.55 -2.68
CA SER A 97 -0.74 20.38 -1.90
C SER A 97 -1.03 19.59 -0.62
N SER A 98 -0.24 18.53 -0.41
CA SER A 98 -0.52 17.53 0.61
C SER A 98 0.75 16.99 1.26
N ILE A 99 0.64 16.62 2.54
CA ILE A 99 1.63 15.83 3.27
C ILE A 99 1.28 14.35 3.08
N ILE A 100 2.21 13.57 2.54
CA ILE A 100 1.90 12.22 2.05
C ILE A 100 2.43 11.09 2.94
N GLY A 101 3.47 11.31 3.73
CA GLY A 101 4.19 10.22 4.37
C GLY A 101 5.43 10.64 5.13
N ILE A 102 5.92 9.72 5.95
CA ILE A 102 6.95 9.95 6.96
C ILE A 102 7.96 8.80 6.96
N HIS A 103 9.25 9.14 6.91
CA HIS A 103 10.37 8.24 7.18
C HIS A 103 11.14 8.74 8.40
N ALA A 104 10.97 8.07 9.54
CA ALA A 104 11.64 8.46 10.78
C ALA A 104 12.83 7.55 11.11
N ALA A 105 13.70 8.00 12.00
CA ALA A 105 14.97 7.34 12.33
C ALA A 105 15.84 7.09 11.09
N THR A 106 15.73 8.00 10.12
CA THR A 106 16.43 7.89 8.85
C THR A 106 17.90 8.20 9.06
N ARG A 107 18.77 7.35 8.51
CA ARG A 107 20.22 7.54 8.49
C ARG A 107 20.74 7.48 7.07
N PHE A 108 21.65 8.37 6.74
CA PHE A 108 22.33 8.34 5.45
C PHE A 108 23.27 7.14 5.40
N LYS A 109 23.19 6.39 4.30
CA LYS A 109 24.30 5.55 3.89
C LYS A 109 25.28 6.50 3.21
N THR A 110 26.54 6.43 3.60
CA THR A 110 27.60 7.41 3.32
C THR A 110 27.51 8.05 1.93
N ILE A 111 27.66 9.38 1.89
CA ILE A 111 27.82 10.16 0.66
C ILE A 111 29.18 9.79 0.04
N GLY A 112 29.23 8.71 -0.74
CA GLY A 112 30.43 8.22 -1.45
C GLY A 112 30.59 6.69 -1.46
N LYS A 113 31.06 6.17 -2.61
CA LYS A 113 31.51 4.80 -3.01
C LYS A 113 30.67 3.56 -2.64
N GLU A 114 29.74 3.63 -1.69
CA GLU A 114 28.79 2.57 -1.34
C GLU A 114 27.34 3.02 -1.53
N SER A 115 27.08 3.82 -2.58
CA SER A 115 25.73 4.21 -2.95
C SER A 115 24.94 2.97 -3.40
N ILE A 116 23.78 2.73 -2.80
CA ILE A 116 22.94 1.59 -3.16
C ILE A 116 22.22 1.94 -4.45
N LEU A 117 22.65 1.36 -5.56
CA LEU A 117 22.04 1.56 -6.87
C LEU A 117 20.55 1.15 -6.85
N ARG A 118 19.67 1.99 -7.40
CA ARG A 118 18.26 1.66 -7.64
C ARG A 118 18.13 0.79 -8.87
N ASN A 119 18.35 -0.51 -8.69
CA ASN A 119 18.10 -1.50 -9.73
C ASN A 119 16.61 -1.85 -9.89
N ASP A 120 15.75 -1.29 -9.04
CA ASP A 120 14.30 -1.47 -9.03
C ASP A 120 13.58 -0.62 -10.08
N ILE A 121 14.29 0.26 -10.80
CA ILE A 121 13.74 1.11 -11.85
C ILE A 121 14.50 0.91 -13.16
N GLU A 122 13.81 1.17 -14.27
CA GLU A 122 14.48 1.23 -15.56
C GLU A 122 15.40 2.44 -15.67
N SER A 123 16.50 2.27 -16.40
CA SER A 123 17.41 3.35 -16.73
C SER A 123 16.72 4.36 -17.65
N ILE A 124 16.79 5.62 -17.28
CA ILE A 124 16.32 6.71 -18.14
C ILE A 124 17.48 7.12 -19.05
N GLU A 125 17.24 7.11 -20.36
CA GLU A 125 18.24 7.52 -21.34
C GLU A 125 18.70 8.97 -21.08
N GLY A 126 20.02 9.17 -20.96
CA GLY A 126 20.62 10.46 -20.68
C GLY A 126 20.63 10.91 -19.21
N ALA A 127 20.09 10.12 -18.28
CA ALA A 127 20.14 10.39 -16.84
C ALA A 127 21.23 9.58 -16.13
N GLU A 128 21.82 10.15 -15.07
CA GLU A 128 22.70 9.37 -14.18
C GLU A 128 21.90 8.29 -13.43
N PRO A 129 22.51 7.14 -13.09
CA PRO A 129 21.83 6.11 -12.32
C PRO A 129 21.38 6.62 -10.95
N PHE A 130 20.13 6.30 -10.59
CA PHE A 130 19.57 6.70 -9.30
C PHE A 130 20.08 5.81 -8.17
N HIS A 131 20.23 6.39 -6.98
CA HIS A 131 20.74 5.68 -5.82
C HIS A 131 19.86 5.93 -4.60
N TYR A 132 19.66 4.91 -3.76
CA TYR A 132 19.14 5.13 -2.42
C TYR A 132 20.20 5.82 -1.57
N CYS A 133 19.81 6.94 -0.97
CA CYS A 133 20.69 7.82 -0.20
C CYS A 133 20.63 7.53 1.30
N ALA A 134 19.54 6.94 1.77
CA ALA A 134 19.29 6.73 3.18
C ALA A 134 18.45 5.48 3.44
N GLU A 135 18.35 5.09 4.70
CA GLU A 135 17.51 3.98 5.16
C GLU A 135 16.73 4.40 6.39
N SER A 136 15.50 3.90 6.53
CA SER A 136 14.66 4.06 7.70
C SER A 136 14.11 2.69 8.14
N PRO A 137 13.99 2.43 9.45
CA PRO A 137 13.30 1.24 9.94
C PRO A 137 11.84 1.19 9.48
N SER A 138 11.39 0.02 9.05
CA SER A 138 10.04 -0.18 8.52
C SER A 138 8.94 0.18 9.54
N GLU A 139 9.19 -0.07 10.83
CA GLU A 139 8.32 0.23 11.96
C GLU A 139 8.25 1.73 12.31
N LEU A 140 9.06 2.55 11.64
CA LEU A 140 9.10 4.01 11.75
C LEU A 140 8.86 4.71 10.40
N THR A 141 8.33 3.97 9.42
CA THR A 141 7.98 4.47 8.08
C THR A 141 6.50 4.23 7.77
N THR A 142 5.78 5.26 7.34
CA THR A 142 4.39 5.13 6.91
C THR A 142 3.96 6.17 5.89
N LEU A 143 3.08 5.78 4.97
CA LEU A 143 2.24 6.71 4.23
C LEU A 143 1.10 7.20 5.14
N ILE A 144 0.64 8.42 4.86
CA ILE A 144 -0.53 9.03 5.49
C ILE A 144 -1.68 8.92 4.49
N THR A 145 -2.68 8.09 4.81
CA THR A 145 -3.73 7.74 3.86
C THR A 145 -5.10 7.94 4.49
N PRO A 146 -5.87 9.00 4.16
CA PRO A 146 -5.63 9.98 3.10
C PRO A 146 -4.57 11.02 3.49
N THR A 147 -3.92 11.58 2.48
CA THR A 147 -2.89 12.62 2.66
C THR A 147 -3.47 13.87 3.34
N ILE A 148 -2.66 14.58 4.13
CA ILE A 148 -3.10 15.81 4.81
C ILE A 148 -2.94 16.99 3.86
N LYS A 149 -4.05 17.64 3.47
CA LYS A 149 -3.98 18.90 2.72
C LYS A 149 -3.35 20.00 3.58
N TYR A 150 -2.52 20.84 2.99
CA TYR A 150 -1.87 21.94 3.71
C TYR A 150 -1.71 23.20 2.86
N ASP A 151 -1.54 24.35 3.52
CA ASP A 151 -1.14 25.61 2.90
C ASP A 151 0.17 26.10 3.52
N TYR A 152 1.24 26.19 2.74
CA TYR A 152 2.56 26.65 3.21
C TYR A 152 2.56 28.10 3.76
N LYS A 153 1.47 28.85 3.59
CA LYS A 153 1.29 30.22 4.13
C LYS A 153 0.75 30.24 5.55
N ASP A 154 0.14 29.15 6.03
CA ASP A 154 -0.55 29.12 7.32
C ASP A 154 0.41 29.10 8.52
N GLY A 155 1.60 28.50 8.37
CA GLY A 155 2.58 28.33 9.43
C GLY A 155 2.29 27.17 10.40
N ILE A 156 1.39 26.24 10.03
CA ILE A 156 0.92 25.14 10.89
C ILE A 156 1.88 23.96 10.78
N PHE A 157 2.11 23.46 9.57
CA PHE A 157 2.92 22.27 9.31
C PHE A 157 4.34 22.58 8.85
N THR A 158 4.60 23.83 8.47
CA THR A 158 5.91 24.36 8.12
C THR A 158 6.01 25.81 8.59
N PRO A 159 7.22 26.43 8.59
CA PRO A 159 7.31 27.88 8.66
C PRO A 159 6.48 28.56 7.56
N LYS A 160 6.08 29.82 7.79
CA LYS A 160 5.37 30.60 6.78
C LYS A 160 6.32 30.93 5.63
N TYR A 161 5.96 30.52 4.42
CA TYR A 161 6.72 30.83 3.21
C TYR A 161 5.89 31.69 2.26
N SER A 162 6.53 32.64 1.57
CA SER A 162 5.90 33.33 0.44
C SER A 162 5.80 32.42 -0.78
N ARG A 163 6.79 31.53 -0.96
CA ARG A 163 6.85 30.42 -1.91
C ARG A 163 7.72 29.32 -1.31
N TRP A 164 7.40 28.04 -1.55
CA TRP A 164 8.21 26.92 -1.04
C TRP A 164 9.63 26.92 -1.62
N GLY A 165 9.78 27.04 -2.94
CA GLY A 165 11.05 26.91 -3.67
C GLY A 165 11.37 25.46 -4.08
N TYR A 166 12.65 25.13 -4.30
CA TYR A 166 13.12 23.76 -4.53
C TYR A 166 13.81 23.18 -3.28
N GLY A 167 13.85 21.85 -3.19
CA GLY A 167 14.63 21.10 -2.21
C GLY A 167 13.99 20.91 -0.83
N LEU A 168 14.84 20.60 0.15
CA LEU A 168 14.46 20.32 1.53
C LEU A 168 14.27 21.59 2.38
N ARG A 169 13.45 21.51 3.42
CA ARG A 169 13.26 22.56 4.44
C ARG A 169 13.35 21.96 5.84
N TYR A 170 14.14 22.56 6.72
CA TYR A 170 14.14 22.17 8.12
C TYR A 170 12.89 22.72 8.81
N ILE A 171 12.21 21.85 9.55
CA ILE A 171 11.07 22.22 10.38
C ILE A 171 11.42 21.99 11.85
N ASN A 172 10.67 22.62 12.75
CA ASN A 172 10.90 22.45 14.19
C ASN A 172 9.99 21.34 14.74
N GLU A 173 10.21 21.01 16.01
CA GLU A 173 9.45 20.00 16.75
C GLU A 173 7.94 20.32 16.80
N LYS A 174 7.56 21.60 16.86
CA LYS A 174 6.15 22.02 16.85
C LYS A 174 5.47 21.64 15.53
N HIS A 175 6.12 21.90 14.40
CA HIS A 175 5.61 21.51 13.09
C HIS A 175 5.51 19.98 12.96
N ALA A 176 6.55 19.24 13.37
CA ALA A 176 6.54 17.78 13.37
C ALA A 176 5.40 17.23 14.24
N THR A 177 5.21 17.78 15.44
CA THR A 177 4.10 17.45 16.35
C THR A 177 2.74 17.67 15.69
N ASN A 178 2.55 18.80 15.01
CA ASN A 178 1.30 19.11 14.32
C ASN A 178 0.99 18.09 13.21
N ILE A 179 2.00 17.70 12.42
CA ILE A 179 1.82 16.71 11.34
C ILE A 179 1.42 15.36 11.92
N ILE A 180 2.18 14.86 12.91
CA ILE A 180 1.91 13.55 13.54
C ILE A 180 0.55 13.53 14.23
N THR A 181 0.18 14.61 14.92
CA THR A 181 -1.12 14.72 15.60
C THR A 181 -2.26 14.72 14.58
N ALA A 182 -2.17 15.52 13.51
CA ALA A 182 -3.20 15.56 12.49
C ALA A 182 -3.36 14.21 11.77
N ALA A 183 -2.26 13.52 11.47
CA ALA A 183 -2.28 12.18 10.89
C ALA A 183 -2.95 11.17 11.84
N LEU A 184 -2.56 11.16 13.11
CA LEU A 184 -3.15 10.26 14.12
C LEU A 184 -4.64 10.50 14.33
N GLU A 185 -5.06 11.77 14.44
CA GLU A 185 -6.46 12.13 14.63
C GLU A 185 -7.31 11.69 13.43
N GLU A 186 -6.83 11.91 12.20
CA GLU A 186 -7.56 11.52 11.00
C GLU A 186 -7.58 9.98 10.82
N ALA A 187 -6.48 9.29 11.12
CA ALA A 187 -6.43 7.83 11.13
C ALA A 187 -7.41 7.22 12.15
N LYS A 188 -7.38 7.70 13.41
CA LYS A 188 -8.30 7.26 14.46
C LYS A 188 -9.75 7.59 14.15
N LYS A 189 -10.02 8.71 13.47
CA LYS A 189 -11.37 9.09 13.07
C LYS A 189 -11.94 8.14 12.01
N ARG A 190 -11.11 7.67 11.07
CA ARG A 190 -11.55 6.81 9.96
C ARG A 190 -11.61 5.34 10.34
N LEU A 191 -10.79 4.90 11.29
CA LEU A 191 -10.74 3.51 11.73
C LEU A 191 -12.12 2.87 11.98
N PRO A 192 -13.10 3.52 12.65
CA PRO A 192 -14.40 2.90 12.94
C PRO A 192 -15.29 2.67 11.70
N SER A 193 -15.04 3.40 10.61
CA SER A 193 -15.80 3.34 9.36
C SER A 193 -14.99 2.74 8.21
N ALA A 194 -13.79 2.21 8.50
CA ALA A 194 -12.90 1.67 7.50
C ALA A 194 -13.39 0.29 7.02
N SER A 195 -13.19 -0.01 5.73
CA SER A 195 -13.24 -1.39 5.28
C SER A 195 -12.18 -2.22 6.03
N ILE A 196 -12.33 -3.55 6.08
CA ILE A 196 -11.36 -4.38 6.80
C ILE A 196 -9.95 -4.28 6.18
N SER A 197 -9.86 -4.05 4.87
CA SER A 197 -8.59 -3.82 4.18
C SER A 197 -7.94 -2.48 4.58
N GLU A 198 -8.74 -1.42 4.68
CA GLU A 198 -8.28 -0.11 5.15
C GLU A 198 -8.00 -0.13 6.65
N GLU A 199 -8.72 -0.93 7.44
CA GLU A 199 -8.52 -1.05 8.88
C GLU A 199 -7.10 -1.49 9.19
N ILE A 200 -6.57 -2.50 8.49
CA ILE A 200 -5.19 -2.99 8.68
C ILE A 200 -4.18 -1.87 8.37
N ILE A 201 -4.39 -1.16 7.26
CA ILE A 201 -3.52 -0.05 6.86
C ILE A 201 -3.57 1.09 7.88
N ILE A 202 -4.77 1.45 8.34
CA ILE A 202 -4.99 2.51 9.33
C ILE A 202 -4.44 2.12 10.69
N GLN A 203 -4.62 0.87 11.14
CA GLN A 203 -4.04 0.36 12.38
C GLN A 203 -2.52 0.41 12.34
N ARG A 204 -1.91 -0.02 11.22
CA ARG A 204 -0.47 0.10 11.02
C ARG A 204 -0.02 1.56 11.03
N GLU A 205 -0.72 2.43 10.30
CA GLU A 205 -0.46 3.88 10.28
C GLU A 205 -0.48 4.44 11.70
N ILE A 206 -1.49 4.09 12.51
CA ILE A 206 -1.60 4.50 13.92
C ILE A 206 -0.42 3.98 14.75
N ILE A 207 -0.08 2.68 14.67
CA ILE A 207 1.02 2.08 15.44
C ILE A 207 2.36 2.76 15.12
N VAL A 208 2.64 2.99 13.84
CA VAL A 208 3.87 3.65 13.40
C VAL A 208 3.90 5.11 13.88
N LEU A 209 2.80 5.85 13.71
CA LEU A 209 2.71 7.24 14.15
C LEU A 209 2.85 7.38 15.68
N GLU A 210 2.25 6.47 16.47
CA GLU A 210 2.42 6.43 17.93
C GLU A 210 3.86 6.09 18.33
N SER A 211 4.52 5.19 17.58
CA SER A 211 5.92 4.84 17.79
C SER A 211 6.86 6.02 17.50
N ILE A 212 6.63 6.75 16.41
CA ILE A 212 7.32 8.00 16.08
C ILE A 212 7.07 9.03 17.18
N GLN A 213 5.82 9.23 17.58
CA GLN A 213 5.45 10.19 18.62
C GLN A 213 6.19 9.92 19.93
N LYS A 214 6.20 8.65 20.36
CA LYS A 214 6.87 8.20 21.58
C LYS A 214 8.38 8.37 21.50
N ARG A 215 9.02 7.98 20.38
CA ARG A 215 10.48 8.05 20.21
C ARG A 215 11.01 9.48 20.28
N TYR A 216 10.30 10.42 19.67
CA TYR A 216 10.75 11.80 19.53
C TYR A 216 10.09 12.78 20.50
N GLY A 217 9.23 12.30 21.41
CA GLY A 217 8.56 13.16 22.39
C GLY A 217 7.54 14.13 21.80
N LEU A 218 6.98 13.84 20.62
CA LEU A 218 6.11 14.74 19.83
C LEU A 218 4.67 14.77 20.35
N PHE A 219 4.50 14.95 21.65
CA PHE A 219 3.18 14.95 22.29
C PHE A 219 2.51 16.31 22.16
N SER A 220 1.31 16.33 21.58
CA SER A 220 0.48 17.53 21.59
C SER A 220 0.01 17.83 23.02
N LYS A 221 0.40 18.99 23.57
CA LYS A 221 -0.33 19.59 24.68
C LYS A 221 -1.67 20.03 24.11
N LYS A 222 -2.75 19.25 24.35
CA LYS A 222 -4.12 19.52 23.88
C LYS A 222 -4.37 21.03 23.75
N THR A 223 -4.28 21.53 22.52
CA THR A 223 -4.79 22.84 22.14
C THR A 223 -5.67 22.56 20.93
N SER A 224 -6.97 22.51 21.18
CA SER A 224 -8.03 22.26 20.21
C SER A 224 -7.93 23.25 19.05
N LEU A 225 -7.38 22.80 17.92
CA LEU A 225 -7.44 23.53 16.65
C LEU A 225 -8.67 23.05 15.88
N ASN A 226 -9.72 23.86 15.88
CA ASN A 226 -10.92 23.66 15.09
C ASN A 226 -10.60 23.75 13.59
N ILE A 227 -10.36 22.60 12.94
CA ILE A 227 -10.34 22.51 11.48
C ILE A 227 -11.79 22.35 11.01
N LYS A 228 -12.32 23.38 10.33
CA LYS A 228 -13.66 23.35 9.71
C LYS A 228 -13.69 22.28 8.61
N LYS A 229 -14.47 21.21 8.82
CA LYS A 229 -14.78 20.18 7.80
C LYS A 229 -15.97 20.62 6.94
N SER A 230 -15.84 20.49 5.62
CA SER A 230 -16.96 20.27 4.70
C SER A 230 -16.85 18.84 4.15
N LEU A 231 -17.93 18.08 4.27
CA LEU A 231 -18.12 16.73 3.73
C LEU A 231 -19.41 16.74 2.92
N PRO A 232 -19.49 16.02 1.78
CA PRO A 232 -20.68 15.32 1.37
C PRO A 232 -20.53 13.82 1.67
N ASN A 233 -21.59 13.23 2.21
CA ASN A 233 -21.78 11.78 2.40
C ASN A 233 -21.95 11.07 1.06
N ASP A 234 -21.49 9.82 0.97
CA ASP A 234 -22.24 8.76 0.28
C ASP A 234 -21.91 7.40 0.89
N ASP A 235 -22.93 6.66 1.31
CA ASP A 235 -22.87 5.33 1.93
C ASP A 235 -23.20 4.27 0.86
N SER A 236 -22.20 3.50 0.43
CA SER A 236 -22.36 2.09 0.00
C SER A 236 -21.00 1.41 -0.19
N VAL A 237 -20.81 0.24 0.45
CA VAL A 237 -19.56 -0.55 0.41
C VAL A 237 -19.62 -1.57 -0.75
N PRO A 238 -18.66 -1.58 -1.71
CA PRO A 238 -18.70 -2.45 -2.89
C PRO A 238 -18.19 -3.91 -2.67
N ASP A 239 -18.64 -4.84 -3.52
CA ASP A 239 -18.43 -6.32 -3.45
C ASP A 239 -16.97 -6.81 -3.39
N ARG A 240 -15.98 -5.97 -3.72
CA ARG A 240 -14.55 -6.35 -3.75
C ARG A 240 -13.95 -6.67 -2.36
N GLU A 241 -14.57 -6.21 -1.28
CA GLU A 241 -14.06 -6.41 0.08
C GLU A 241 -14.34 -7.81 0.65
N ILE A 242 -15.34 -8.53 0.13
CA ILE A 242 -15.73 -9.86 0.61
C ILE A 242 -14.75 -10.94 0.10
N GLY A 243 -14.25 -10.79 -1.14
CA GLY A 243 -13.24 -11.68 -1.74
C GLY A 243 -12.02 -11.84 -0.85
N PHE A 244 -11.39 -10.71 -0.52
CA PHE A 244 -10.21 -10.64 0.35
C PHE A 244 -10.43 -11.27 1.74
N LEU A 245 -11.60 -11.06 2.36
CA LEU A 245 -11.89 -11.65 3.66
C LEU A 245 -11.93 -13.16 3.61
N GLY A 246 -12.57 -13.74 2.60
CA GLY A 246 -12.61 -15.19 2.46
C GLY A 246 -11.22 -15.75 2.22
N GLU A 247 -10.42 -15.12 1.35
CA GLU A 247 -9.03 -15.53 1.12
C GLU A 247 -8.20 -15.50 2.41
N LYS A 248 -8.32 -14.44 3.23
CA LYS A 248 -7.63 -14.32 4.52
C LYS A 248 -7.95 -15.48 5.46
N ILE A 249 -9.24 -15.77 5.61
CA ILE A 249 -9.72 -16.83 6.52
C ILE A 249 -9.19 -18.18 6.08
N VAL A 250 -9.27 -18.46 4.78
CA VAL A 250 -8.72 -19.70 4.22
C VAL A 250 -7.21 -19.75 4.43
N TYR A 251 -6.48 -18.68 4.15
CA TYR A 251 -5.03 -18.65 4.35
C TYR A 251 -4.64 -18.92 5.81
N GLU A 252 -5.34 -18.33 6.77
CA GLU A 252 -5.13 -18.59 8.20
C GLU A 252 -5.45 -20.05 8.58
N GLU A 253 -6.48 -20.66 7.99
CA GLU A 253 -6.74 -22.11 8.13
C GLU A 253 -5.57 -22.96 7.61
N GLU A 254 -4.99 -22.57 6.47
CA GLU A 254 -3.87 -23.27 5.85
C GLU A 254 -2.58 -23.16 6.68
N VAL A 255 -2.29 -21.98 7.23
CA VAL A 255 -1.16 -21.77 8.14
C VAL A 255 -1.33 -22.62 9.41
N ASN A 256 -2.54 -22.64 9.99
CA ASN A 256 -2.83 -23.47 11.15
C ASN A 256 -2.68 -24.97 10.85
N TYR A 257 -3.12 -25.41 9.67
CA TYR A 257 -2.90 -26.77 9.19
C TYR A 257 -1.40 -27.08 9.09
N ALA A 258 -0.61 -26.18 8.51
CA ALA A 258 0.83 -26.34 8.35
C ALA A 258 1.55 -26.47 9.70
N ILE A 259 1.23 -25.59 10.66
CA ILE A 259 1.77 -25.64 12.03
C ILE A 259 1.43 -26.98 12.70
N LYS A 260 0.16 -27.41 12.63
CA LYS A 260 -0.31 -28.67 13.20
C LYS A 260 0.45 -29.89 12.65
N HIS A 261 0.80 -29.86 11.37
CA HIS A 261 1.47 -30.97 10.69
C HIS A 261 2.99 -30.78 10.52
N LYS A 262 3.58 -29.79 11.19
CA LYS A 262 5.03 -29.48 11.12
C LYS A 262 5.53 -29.25 9.69
N ILE A 263 4.69 -28.62 8.87
CA ILE A 263 5.07 -28.09 7.57
C ILE A 263 5.62 -26.67 7.80
N PRO A 264 6.77 -26.31 7.20
CA PRO A 264 7.25 -24.93 7.22
C PRO A 264 6.17 -23.97 6.72
N VAL A 265 5.86 -22.93 7.49
CA VAL A 265 4.87 -21.91 7.09
C VAL A 265 5.32 -21.19 5.80
N SER A 266 6.63 -21.17 5.52
CA SER A 266 7.21 -20.67 4.26
C SER A 266 6.74 -21.40 3.01
N ASP A 267 6.19 -22.62 3.15
CA ASP A 267 5.69 -23.42 2.03
C ASP A 267 4.21 -23.10 1.72
N ILE A 268 3.61 -22.14 2.44
CA ILE A 268 2.24 -21.66 2.26
C ILE A 268 2.29 -20.23 1.72
N GLU A 269 1.65 -19.97 0.59
CA GLU A 269 1.75 -18.70 -0.12
C GLU A 269 0.35 -18.15 -0.45
N TRP A 270 0.12 -16.87 -0.15
CA TRP A 270 -1.07 -16.14 -0.59
C TRP A 270 -0.80 -15.47 -1.94
N ILE A 271 -1.01 -16.24 -2.99
CA ILE A 271 -0.58 -15.94 -4.35
C ILE A 271 -1.35 -14.78 -4.95
N SER A 272 -2.66 -14.65 -4.72
CA SER A 272 -3.46 -13.53 -5.25
C SER A 272 -2.96 -12.14 -4.82
N GLN A 273 -2.23 -12.04 -3.69
CA GLN A 273 -1.59 -10.80 -3.23
C GLN A 273 -0.32 -10.45 -4.01
N SER A 274 0.35 -11.45 -4.60
CA SER A 274 1.62 -11.30 -5.32
C SER A 274 1.47 -11.37 -6.84
N ASP A 275 0.54 -12.20 -7.33
CA ASP A 275 0.16 -12.34 -8.74
C ASP A 275 -1.38 -12.37 -8.90
N PRO A 276 -2.01 -11.21 -9.13
CA PRO A 276 -3.45 -11.12 -9.37
C PRO A 276 -3.94 -11.81 -10.66
N GLN A 277 -3.03 -12.26 -11.53
CA GLN A 277 -3.39 -13.01 -12.75
C GLN A 277 -3.35 -14.53 -12.55
N SER A 278 -2.94 -14.99 -11.36
CA SER A 278 -2.93 -16.40 -10.98
C SER A 278 -4.32 -17.03 -11.12
N PRO A 279 -4.43 -18.29 -11.56
CA PRO A 279 -5.69 -19.00 -11.60
C PRO A 279 -6.14 -19.54 -10.24
N TYR A 280 -5.40 -19.31 -9.15
CA TYR A 280 -5.73 -19.69 -7.78
C TYR A 280 -5.19 -18.65 -6.79
N ASP A 281 -5.78 -18.58 -5.59
CA ASP A 281 -5.45 -17.55 -4.61
C ASP A 281 -4.39 -17.98 -3.61
N ILE A 282 -4.37 -19.26 -3.21
CA ILE A 282 -3.48 -19.78 -2.17
C ILE A 282 -2.80 -21.05 -2.66
N LYS A 283 -1.49 -21.13 -2.44
CA LYS A 283 -0.70 -22.37 -2.57
C LYS A 283 -0.40 -22.89 -1.16
N THR A 284 -0.63 -24.17 -0.92
CA THR A 284 -0.44 -24.82 0.37
C THR A 284 0.15 -26.22 0.17
N ILE A 285 0.46 -26.91 1.27
CA ILE A 285 0.93 -28.29 1.27
C ILE A 285 -0.09 -29.18 1.97
N ARG A 286 -0.42 -30.31 1.36
CA ARG A 286 -1.24 -31.36 1.94
C ARG A 286 -0.41 -32.61 2.20
N ILE A 287 -0.73 -33.32 3.27
CA ILE A 287 -0.17 -34.65 3.53
C ILE A 287 -1.18 -35.69 3.04
N ILE A 288 -0.83 -36.39 1.96
CA ILE A 288 -1.63 -37.47 1.37
C ILE A 288 -0.75 -38.72 1.35
N ASN A 289 -1.21 -39.82 1.94
CA ASN A 289 -0.44 -41.07 2.04
C ASN A 289 0.99 -40.89 2.61
N ASN A 290 1.14 -40.02 3.61
CA ASN A 290 2.42 -39.60 4.22
C ASN A 290 3.39 -38.82 3.30
N GLU A 291 2.98 -38.46 2.09
CA GLU A 291 3.75 -37.60 1.20
C GLU A 291 3.24 -36.16 1.26
N LYS A 292 4.17 -35.20 1.16
CA LYS A 292 3.85 -33.78 1.06
C LYS A 292 3.60 -33.44 -0.41
N ILE A 293 2.40 -32.97 -0.71
CA ILE A 293 1.99 -32.62 -2.07
C ILE A 293 1.58 -31.14 -2.08
N GLU A 294 2.01 -30.42 -3.11
CA GLU A 294 1.52 -29.06 -3.36
C GLU A 294 0.03 -29.10 -3.67
N HIS A 295 -0.71 -28.14 -3.11
CA HIS A 295 -2.15 -28.05 -3.27
C HIS A 295 -2.57 -26.61 -3.51
N PHE A 296 -3.50 -26.40 -4.44
CA PHE A 296 -3.89 -25.07 -4.93
C PHE A 296 -5.34 -24.77 -4.56
N ILE A 297 -5.59 -23.58 -4.02
CA ILE A 297 -6.90 -23.19 -3.54
C ILE A 297 -7.34 -21.89 -4.21
N GLU A 298 -8.51 -21.92 -4.83
CA GLU A 298 -9.24 -20.74 -5.29
C GLU A 298 -10.37 -20.47 -4.28
N VAL A 299 -10.50 -19.22 -3.84
CA VAL A 299 -11.45 -18.81 -2.82
C VAL A 299 -12.52 -17.93 -3.43
N LYS A 300 -13.78 -18.32 -3.25
CA LYS A 300 -14.94 -17.55 -3.69
C LYS A 300 -15.75 -17.12 -2.48
N SER A 301 -15.95 -15.83 -2.35
CA SER A 301 -16.56 -15.24 -1.16
C SER A 301 -17.88 -14.56 -1.51
N SER A 302 -18.92 -14.79 -0.73
CA SER A 302 -20.26 -14.22 -0.97
C SER A 302 -20.97 -13.86 0.34
N ARG A 303 -21.86 -12.86 0.28
CA ARG A 303 -22.85 -12.57 1.35
C ARG A 303 -24.21 -13.22 1.10
N VAL A 304 -24.43 -13.74 -0.11
CA VAL A 304 -25.66 -14.44 -0.49
C VAL A 304 -25.40 -15.93 -0.31
N LEU A 305 -26.35 -16.63 0.32
CA LEU A 305 -26.30 -18.10 0.48
C LEU A 305 -26.41 -18.86 -0.85
N ASP A 306 -26.77 -18.15 -1.92
CA ASP A 306 -26.97 -18.69 -3.25
C ASP A 306 -25.65 -18.70 -4.04
N GLU A 307 -25.04 -19.89 -4.11
CA GLU A 307 -23.78 -20.15 -4.81
C GLU A 307 -23.94 -20.10 -6.35
N SER A 308 -25.17 -19.99 -6.89
CA SER A 308 -25.43 -19.93 -8.33
C SER A 308 -24.97 -18.63 -9.02
N ASN A 309 -24.65 -17.58 -8.25
CA ASN A 309 -24.18 -16.29 -8.76
C ASN A 309 -22.66 -16.11 -8.69
N ILE A 310 -21.89 -17.18 -8.51
CA ILE A 310 -20.44 -17.13 -8.43
C ILE A 310 -19.82 -17.33 -9.82
N TYR A 311 -18.95 -16.40 -10.21
CA TYR A 311 -18.29 -16.43 -11.51
C TYR A 311 -16.89 -17.05 -11.41
N LEU A 312 -16.62 -17.99 -12.32
CA LEU A 312 -15.29 -18.59 -12.51
C LEU A 312 -14.74 -18.16 -13.87
N SER A 313 -13.48 -17.73 -13.90
CA SER A 313 -12.83 -17.41 -15.18
C SER A 313 -12.54 -18.69 -15.95
N SER A 314 -12.47 -18.61 -17.29
CA SER A 314 -12.12 -19.77 -18.11
C SER A 314 -10.72 -20.32 -17.79
N ARG A 315 -9.82 -19.48 -17.25
CA ARG A 315 -8.47 -19.87 -16.84
C ARG A 315 -8.52 -20.70 -15.54
N GLN A 316 -9.35 -20.28 -14.58
CA GLN A 316 -9.62 -21.02 -13.33
C GLN A 316 -10.22 -22.39 -13.64
N VAL A 317 -11.29 -22.43 -14.44
CA VAL A 317 -11.95 -23.70 -14.83
C VAL A 317 -10.93 -24.68 -15.44
N LYS A 318 -10.13 -24.21 -16.41
CA LYS A 318 -9.12 -25.05 -17.06
C LYS A 318 -8.06 -25.56 -16.06
N PHE A 319 -7.54 -24.68 -15.21
CA PHE A 319 -6.48 -25.04 -14.27
C PHE A 319 -6.96 -26.10 -13.26
N PHE A 320 -8.13 -25.92 -12.65
CA PHE A 320 -8.65 -26.84 -11.64
C PHE A 320 -9.15 -28.16 -12.24
N GLN A 321 -9.55 -28.16 -13.52
CA GLN A 321 -9.83 -29.39 -14.25
C GLN A 321 -8.54 -30.21 -14.52
N GLU A 322 -7.44 -29.54 -14.89
CA GLU A 322 -6.16 -30.19 -15.19
C GLU A 322 -5.41 -30.64 -13.92
N ASN A 323 -5.65 -29.99 -12.78
CA ASN A 323 -4.98 -30.24 -11.49
C ASN A 323 -5.93 -30.77 -10.40
N GLU A 324 -6.98 -31.50 -10.78
CA GLU A 324 -8.05 -31.92 -9.85
C GLU A 324 -7.56 -32.64 -8.57
N PRO A 325 -6.56 -33.56 -8.62
CA PRO A 325 -6.10 -34.26 -7.41
C PRO A 325 -5.40 -33.37 -6.39
N SER A 326 -4.98 -32.17 -6.80
CA SER A 326 -4.17 -31.24 -6.01
C SER A 326 -4.76 -29.83 -6.02
N SER A 327 -6.07 -29.68 -6.25
CA SER A 327 -6.71 -28.38 -6.25
C SER A 327 -8.17 -28.40 -5.79
N THR A 328 -8.59 -27.35 -5.10
CA THR A 328 -9.94 -27.22 -4.52
C THR A 328 -10.44 -25.78 -4.56
N PHE A 329 -11.75 -25.61 -4.73
CA PHE A 329 -12.43 -24.36 -4.50
C PHE A 329 -12.91 -24.30 -3.04
N LYS A 330 -12.66 -23.17 -2.37
CA LYS A 330 -13.26 -22.86 -1.06
C LYS A 330 -14.27 -21.73 -1.21
N PHE A 331 -15.52 -22.03 -0.87
CA PHE A 331 -16.63 -21.09 -0.87
C PHE A 331 -16.85 -20.58 0.56
N VAL A 332 -16.60 -19.29 0.77
CA VAL A 332 -16.75 -18.64 2.08
C VAL A 332 -17.99 -17.76 2.07
N THR A 333 -18.98 -18.12 2.87
CA THR A 333 -20.20 -17.31 3.03
C THR A 333 -20.10 -16.44 4.28
N PHE A 334 -20.50 -15.19 4.16
CA PHE A 334 -20.51 -14.22 5.25
C PHE A 334 -21.94 -13.82 5.63
N THR A 335 -22.17 -13.59 6.92
CA THR A 335 -23.39 -12.91 7.37
C THR A 335 -23.36 -11.42 6.98
N SER A 336 -24.49 -10.72 7.13
CA SER A 336 -24.58 -9.28 6.90
C SER A 336 -23.65 -8.42 7.79
N LYS A 337 -23.04 -9.01 8.82
CA LYS A 337 -22.08 -8.35 9.74
C LYS A 337 -20.63 -8.78 9.49
N ASN A 338 -20.30 -9.32 8.31
CA ASN A 338 -18.97 -9.81 7.94
C ASN A 338 -18.41 -10.92 8.85
N THR A 339 -19.27 -11.65 9.57
CA THR A 339 -18.85 -12.86 10.28
C THR A 339 -18.96 -14.06 9.34
N VAL A 340 -18.00 -14.97 9.40
CA VAL A 340 -18.07 -16.24 8.65
C VAL A 340 -19.33 -16.98 9.07
N ASN A 341 -20.14 -17.33 8.08
CA ASN A 341 -21.32 -18.15 8.25
C ASN A 341 -20.99 -19.62 7.93
N SER A 342 -20.38 -19.88 6.79
CA SER A 342 -19.89 -21.22 6.42
C SER A 342 -18.66 -21.14 5.52
N ILE A 343 -17.85 -22.20 5.56
CA ILE A 343 -16.77 -22.46 4.61
C ILE A 343 -17.04 -23.84 4.03
N ARG A 344 -17.12 -23.91 2.70
CA ARG A 344 -17.40 -25.15 1.97
C ARG A 344 -16.27 -25.42 0.99
N GLU A 345 -15.76 -26.64 0.96
CA GLU A 345 -14.67 -27.05 0.06
C GLU A 345 -15.18 -28.04 -0.98
N LEU A 346 -14.88 -27.80 -2.26
CA LEU A 346 -15.24 -28.66 -3.38
C LEU A 346 -14.05 -28.82 -4.33
N ASN A 347 -13.78 -30.04 -4.79
CA ASN A 347 -12.90 -30.25 -5.94
C ASN A 347 -13.67 -30.05 -7.26
N PHE A 348 -12.96 -30.06 -8.39
CA PHE A 348 -13.57 -29.76 -9.69
C PHE A 348 -14.67 -30.76 -10.09
N ASN A 349 -14.49 -32.05 -9.77
CA ASN A 349 -15.49 -33.09 -10.04
C ASN A 349 -16.78 -32.88 -9.24
N GLN A 350 -16.65 -32.56 -7.94
CA GLN A 350 -17.79 -32.24 -7.08
C GLN A 350 -18.52 -30.99 -7.57
N LEU A 351 -17.77 -29.94 -7.93
CA LEU A 351 -18.32 -28.70 -8.47
C LEU A 351 -19.10 -28.95 -9.77
N SER A 352 -18.56 -29.79 -10.67
CA SER A 352 -19.19 -30.11 -11.97
C SER A 352 -20.43 -31.00 -11.84
N ASN A 353 -20.52 -31.81 -10.77
CA ASN A 353 -21.69 -32.64 -10.49
C ASN A 353 -22.84 -31.83 -9.89
N GLU A 354 -22.53 -30.74 -9.20
CA GLU A 354 -23.51 -29.92 -8.48
C GLU A 354 -23.96 -28.69 -9.28
N PHE A 355 -23.06 -28.08 -10.05
CA PHE A 355 -23.31 -26.83 -10.75
C PHE A 355 -23.12 -26.96 -12.26
N GLU A 356 -24.00 -26.32 -13.02
CA GLU A 356 -23.82 -26.14 -14.46
C GLU A 356 -23.03 -24.86 -14.74
N LEU A 357 -21.85 -24.97 -15.36
CA LEU A 357 -21.02 -23.83 -15.73
C LEU A 357 -21.46 -23.22 -17.07
N VAL A 358 -22.20 -22.11 -17.02
CA VAL A 358 -22.69 -21.40 -18.22
C VAL A 358 -21.67 -20.37 -18.72
N PRO A 359 -21.22 -20.42 -19.98
CA PRO A 359 -20.27 -19.45 -20.52
C PRO A 359 -20.94 -18.08 -20.76
N ILE A 360 -20.48 -17.05 -20.04
CA ILE A 360 -20.97 -15.67 -20.18
C ILE A 360 -19.90 -14.85 -20.88
N LYS A 361 -20.01 -14.69 -22.21
CA LYS A 361 -19.18 -13.76 -23.01
C LYS A 361 -20.04 -13.02 -24.02
N PHE A 362 -20.10 -11.69 -23.90
CA PHE A 362 -20.73 -10.84 -24.91
C PHE A 362 -19.84 -9.64 -25.22
N LYS A 363 -19.71 -9.33 -26.51
CA LYS A 363 -18.99 -8.16 -27.03
C LYS A 363 -19.97 -7.30 -27.80
N LEU A 364 -20.12 -6.04 -27.38
CA LEU A 364 -20.89 -5.05 -28.13
C LEU A 364 -20.09 -4.54 -29.34
N LYS A 365 -20.82 -4.24 -30.41
CA LYS A 365 -20.34 -3.59 -31.64
C LYS A 365 -21.31 -2.45 -31.94
N HIS A 366 -20.81 -1.34 -32.48
CA HIS A 366 -21.69 -0.26 -32.96
C HIS A 366 -22.70 -0.82 -33.97
N LYS A 367 -23.95 -0.33 -33.91
CA LYS A 367 -25.05 -0.77 -34.78
C LYS A 367 -24.71 -0.63 -36.25
#